data_AF-A0A7S1FDH1-F1
#
_entry.id   AF-A0A7S1FDH1-F1
#
_cell.length_a   1.000
_cell.length_b   1.000
_cell.length_c   1.000
_cell.angle_alpha   90.00
_cell.angle_beta   90.00
_cell.angle_gamma   90.00
#
_symmetry.space_group_name_H-M   'P 1'
#
loop_
_entity.id
_entity.type
_entity.pdbx_description
1 polymer ?
#
loop_
_entity_poly.entity_id
_entity_poly.type
_entity_poly.pdbx_seq_one_letter_code
_entity_poly.pdbx_strand_id
1 'polypeptide(L)'
;MPTTTSMRMHLAGDELIPRSHAIGMHVSSVVTPLTNNSKKTMKRQRGRLAEVEVVFDEGPRCRRRKTSVCAAVRAPLMLKPALTDLKAIVINLERRPDRMDGCTARMVKHSPELCCERFRATDGKKDAIRLSEVTTSWHTARNVHYQKLRAIRKGWDDLDTYQARQLVMSPGERGCAMSHIRAWRYCLDHAGTMERPLMVLEDDAAPVDDFSKILVRSMNAMPEDSHMLYLGYSQASEWRREVTPDLVESDYVWTTVGYIIWPAGARILLNRLPIDQPVDNWLATLCANHEIKAYCTRPKIIRQVDAWNVNSDVAHSDEHYWGPCSDIRHSDDFYWGASQDKTNKPAADDKRVFCVDDSENSEDDAWDRS
;
A
#
# COMPACT_ATOMS: atom_id res chain seq x y z
N MET A 1 -63.25 1.45 -1.04
CA MET A 1 -63.34 1.09 -2.48
C MET A 1 -64.76 1.38 -2.94
N PRO A 2 -65.06 2.09 -4.05
CA PRO A 2 -64.17 2.69 -5.05
C PRO A 2 -64.36 4.22 -5.27
N THR A 3 -63.35 4.79 -5.95
CA THR A 3 -63.34 5.90 -6.93
C THR A 3 -64.07 7.24 -6.69
N THR A 4 -63.28 8.32 -6.65
CA THR A 4 -63.72 9.70 -6.95
C THR A 4 -62.73 10.42 -7.86
N THR A 5 -63.22 10.69 -9.07
CA THR A 5 -63.22 11.96 -9.83
C THR A 5 -61.92 12.73 -10.10
N SER A 6 -61.66 12.81 -11.41
CA SER A 6 -60.77 13.73 -12.14
C SER A 6 -61.28 15.17 -12.16
N MET A 7 -60.38 16.15 -12.04
CA MET A 7 -60.53 17.44 -12.72
C MET A 7 -59.15 18.05 -13.01
N ARG A 8 -58.96 18.49 -14.26
CA ARG A 8 -57.77 19.13 -14.86
C ARG A 8 -58.15 20.55 -15.28
N MET A 9 -57.27 21.54 -15.06
CA MET A 9 -56.97 22.72 -15.90
C MET A 9 -55.87 23.56 -15.20
N HIS A 10 -54.66 23.71 -15.76
CA HIS A 10 -54.12 24.87 -16.52
C HIS A 10 -54.06 26.19 -15.72
N LEU A 11 -53.04 27.05 -15.71
CA LEU A 11 -51.66 27.15 -16.24
C LEU A 11 -51.09 28.48 -15.67
N ALA A 12 -49.75 28.60 -15.65
CA ALA A 12 -48.91 29.82 -15.70
C ALA A 12 -48.68 30.71 -14.47
N GLY A 13 -47.41 31.06 -14.26
CA GLY A 13 -46.90 32.09 -13.35
C GLY A 13 -45.38 31.97 -13.14
N ASP A 14 -44.62 32.73 -13.93
CA ASP A 14 -43.15 32.84 -13.95
C ASP A 14 -42.53 33.32 -12.63
N GLU A 15 -41.32 32.84 -12.29
CA GLU A 15 -40.35 33.64 -11.52
C GLU A 15 -38.90 33.31 -11.89
N LEU A 16 -38.20 34.34 -12.34
CA LEU A 16 -36.82 34.39 -12.81
C LEU A 16 -35.85 34.57 -11.62
N ILE A 17 -34.77 33.79 -11.56
CA ILE A 17 -33.61 34.00 -10.68
C ILE A 17 -32.33 34.13 -11.54
N PRO A 18 -31.38 35.04 -11.24
CA PRO A 18 -30.39 35.52 -12.19
C PRO A 18 -29.13 34.64 -12.31
N ARG A 19 -28.56 34.62 -13.52
CA ARG A 19 -27.28 33.99 -13.88
C ARG A 19 -26.09 34.84 -13.47
N SER A 20 -25.12 34.25 -12.77
CA SER A 20 -23.80 34.83 -12.51
C SER A 20 -22.79 34.47 -13.62
N HIS A 21 -21.86 35.39 -13.84
CA HIS A 21 -20.93 35.48 -14.96
C HIS A 21 -19.85 34.39 -14.97
N ALA A 22 -19.62 33.78 -16.14
CA ALA A 22 -18.41 33.03 -16.46
C ALA A 22 -17.46 33.95 -17.25
N ILE A 23 -16.25 34.16 -16.73
CA ILE A 23 -15.16 34.87 -17.40
C ILE A 23 -14.38 33.85 -18.23
N GLY A 24 -14.54 33.90 -19.55
CA GLY A 24 -13.72 33.15 -20.51
C GLY A 24 -12.48 33.96 -20.87
N MET A 25 -11.29 33.42 -20.58
CA MET A 25 -10.03 33.94 -21.11
C MET A 25 -9.74 33.26 -22.46
N HIS A 26 -9.78 34.05 -23.53
CA HIS A 26 -9.28 33.68 -24.84
C HIS A 26 -7.74 33.66 -24.82
N VAL A 27 -7.15 32.53 -25.22
CA VAL A 27 -5.74 32.44 -25.61
C VAL A 27 -5.71 32.24 -27.13
N SER A 28 -5.16 33.22 -27.85
CA SER A 28 -4.79 33.10 -29.25
C SER A 28 -3.29 33.34 -29.36
N SER A 29 -2.53 32.35 -29.82
CA SER A 29 -1.15 32.54 -30.24
C SER A 29 -0.94 31.88 -31.59
N VAL A 30 -0.72 32.74 -32.58
CA VAL A 30 -0.43 32.44 -33.98
C VAL A 30 0.97 31.83 -34.11
N VAL A 31 1.08 30.76 -34.90
CA VAL A 31 2.34 30.15 -35.35
C VAL A 31 2.74 30.79 -36.68
N THR A 32 4.00 31.19 -36.82
CA THR A 32 4.70 31.25 -38.13
C THR A 32 6.20 30.99 -37.95
N PRO A 33 6.86 30.24 -38.86
CA PRO A 33 8.25 29.81 -38.71
C PRO A 33 9.22 30.66 -39.54
N LEU A 34 10.48 30.80 -39.10
CA LEU A 34 11.58 31.28 -39.95
C LEU A 34 12.89 30.53 -39.69
N THR A 35 13.65 30.45 -40.77
CA THR A 35 14.69 29.49 -41.14
C THR A 35 16.13 29.99 -40.94
N ASN A 36 17.02 29.03 -40.66
CA ASN A 36 18.43 28.86 -41.11
C ASN A 36 19.55 29.92 -40.98
N ASN A 37 20.67 29.39 -40.44
CA ASN A 37 22.09 29.56 -40.83
C ASN A 37 22.85 30.88 -40.56
N SER A 38 23.95 30.79 -39.79
CA SER A 38 25.36 30.82 -40.30
C SER A 38 26.39 31.21 -39.23
N LYS A 39 27.50 30.47 -39.16
CA LYS A 39 28.73 30.76 -38.42
C LYS A 39 29.52 31.91 -39.06
N LYS A 40 30.19 32.76 -38.26
CA LYS A 40 31.43 33.48 -38.62
C LYS A 40 32.22 33.94 -37.38
N THR A 41 33.53 34.06 -37.57
CA THR A 41 34.63 34.01 -36.59
C THR A 41 35.33 35.37 -36.39
N MET A 42 36.04 35.52 -35.25
CA MET A 42 37.13 36.49 -34.91
C MET A 42 36.72 37.97 -34.73
N LYS A 43 37.29 38.81 -33.84
CA LYS A 43 38.66 38.93 -33.31
C LYS A 43 38.67 39.84 -32.06
N ARG A 44 39.65 39.67 -31.16
CA ARG A 44 39.95 40.48 -29.96
C ARG A 44 40.32 41.94 -30.27
N GLN A 45 39.91 42.88 -29.42
CA GLN A 45 40.67 44.10 -29.10
C GLN A 45 40.49 44.51 -27.63
N ARG A 46 41.62 44.86 -26.99
CA ARG A 46 41.77 45.28 -25.58
C ARG A 46 41.25 46.71 -25.38
N GLY A 47 40.50 46.94 -24.31
CA GLY A 47 40.18 48.27 -23.78
C GLY A 47 40.16 48.23 -22.25
N ARG A 48 40.81 49.21 -21.62
CA ARG A 48 41.13 49.34 -20.19
C ARG A 48 39.90 49.39 -19.27
N LEU A 49 40.08 48.83 -18.08
CA LEU A 49 39.22 48.93 -16.90
C LEU A 49 39.01 50.39 -16.48
N ALA A 50 37.75 50.75 -16.21
CA ALA A 50 37.35 51.83 -15.32
C ALA A 50 36.31 51.25 -14.36
N GLU A 51 36.64 51.23 -13.07
CA GLU A 51 35.71 50.88 -12.00
C GLU A 51 34.62 51.96 -11.91
N VAL A 52 33.36 51.51 -11.95
CA VAL A 52 32.20 52.33 -11.63
C VAL A 52 31.53 51.68 -10.43
N GLU A 53 31.61 52.37 -9.28
CA GLU A 53 30.84 52.09 -8.08
C GLU A 53 29.34 52.14 -8.39
N VAL A 54 28.63 51.06 -8.11
CA VAL A 54 27.17 51.02 -8.15
C VAL A 54 26.67 50.97 -6.72
N VAL A 55 26.11 52.10 -6.27
CA VAL A 55 25.38 52.24 -5.01
C VAL A 55 24.03 51.54 -5.18
N PHE A 56 23.74 50.54 -4.35
CA PHE A 56 22.43 49.92 -4.25
C PHE A 56 21.63 50.55 -3.10
N ASP A 57 20.45 51.06 -3.44
CA ASP A 57 19.44 51.59 -2.53
C ASP A 57 18.77 50.44 -1.75
N GLU A 58 18.86 50.47 -0.42
CA GLU A 58 18.25 49.47 0.46
C GLU A 58 16.78 49.82 0.76
N GLY A 59 15.87 49.15 0.07
CA GLY A 59 14.45 49.10 0.45
C GLY A 59 14.23 48.40 1.81
N PRO A 60 13.08 48.63 2.48
CA PRO A 60 12.89 48.24 3.87
C PRO A 60 12.87 46.72 4.06
N ARG A 61 13.81 46.24 4.89
CA ARG A 61 13.97 44.83 5.27
C ARG A 61 12.72 44.32 6.02
N CYS A 62 11.93 43.48 5.37
CA CYS A 62 10.91 42.68 6.03
C CYS A 62 11.59 41.61 6.90
N ARG A 63 11.57 41.80 8.23
CA ARG A 63 12.05 40.81 9.21
C ARG A 63 11.19 39.55 9.09
N ARG A 64 11.71 38.51 8.43
CA ARG A 64 11.18 37.15 8.54
C ARG A 64 11.25 36.72 10.01
N ARG A 65 10.12 36.76 10.71
CA ARG A 65 9.93 36.04 11.97
C ARG A 65 10.19 34.56 11.67
N LYS A 66 11.26 34.00 12.21
CA LYS A 66 11.40 32.56 12.37
C LYS A 66 10.33 32.13 13.37
N THR A 67 9.16 31.75 12.88
CA THR A 67 8.23 30.94 13.66
C THR A 67 8.85 29.56 13.78
N SER A 68 9.52 29.28 14.89
CA SER A 68 9.79 27.89 15.26
C SER A 68 8.44 27.23 15.48
N VAL A 69 8.03 26.41 14.52
CA VAL A 69 6.97 25.45 14.78
C VAL A 69 7.58 24.44 15.74
N CYS A 70 7.39 24.65 17.04
CA CYS A 70 7.63 23.58 18.00
C CYS A 70 6.64 22.48 17.65
N ALA A 71 7.12 21.42 16.98
CA ALA A 71 6.36 20.19 16.88
C ALA A 71 5.97 19.80 18.30
N ALA A 72 4.67 19.70 18.56
CA ALA A 72 4.19 19.29 19.87
C ALA A 72 4.74 17.89 20.14
N VAL A 73 5.63 17.76 21.11
CA VAL A 73 6.18 16.45 21.48
C VAL A 73 5.02 15.64 22.05
N ARG A 74 4.52 14.69 21.26
CA ARG A 74 3.46 13.79 21.68
C ARG A 74 3.95 13.00 22.89
N ALA A 75 3.19 13.04 23.98
CA ALA A 75 3.50 12.19 25.13
C ALA A 75 3.54 10.72 24.66
N PRO A 76 4.56 9.94 25.06
CA PRO A 76 4.68 8.57 24.61
C PRO A 76 3.44 7.77 25.01
N LEU A 77 2.86 7.08 24.04
CA LEU A 77 1.78 6.13 24.27
C LEU A 77 2.27 5.06 25.25
N MET A 78 1.51 4.88 26.32
CA MET A 78 1.70 3.80 27.27
C MET A 78 1.11 2.51 26.69
N LEU A 79 1.81 1.38 26.89
CA LEU A 79 1.53 0.13 26.20
C LEU A 79 0.06 -0.32 26.30
N LYS A 80 -0.49 -0.38 27.53
CA LYS A 80 -1.86 -0.86 27.77
C LYS A 80 -2.93 0.10 27.23
N PRO A 81 -2.95 1.40 27.60
CA PRO A 81 -3.95 2.33 27.07
C PRO A 81 -3.95 2.42 25.54
N ALA A 82 -2.77 2.39 24.91
CA ALA A 82 -2.66 2.50 23.46
C ALA A 82 -3.33 1.34 22.71
N LEU A 83 -3.25 0.13 23.26
CA LEU A 83 -3.84 -1.06 22.66
C LEU A 83 -5.33 -1.20 22.98
N THR A 84 -5.74 -0.86 24.20
CA THR A 84 -7.16 -0.90 24.60
C THR A 84 -8.01 0.12 23.82
N ASP A 85 -7.45 1.29 23.52
CA ASP A 85 -8.12 2.34 22.77
C ASP A 85 -8.10 2.14 21.25
N LEU A 86 -7.29 1.20 20.76
CA LEU A 86 -7.16 0.92 19.33
C LEU A 86 -8.26 -0.04 18.90
N LYS A 87 -9.22 0.48 18.14
CA LYS A 87 -10.24 -0.36 17.53
C LYS A 87 -9.60 -1.28 16.48
N ALA A 88 -9.88 -2.57 16.60
CA ALA A 88 -9.39 -3.59 15.67
C ALA A 88 -10.55 -4.42 15.09
N ILE A 89 -10.47 -4.68 13.79
CA ILE A 89 -11.40 -5.57 13.09
C ILE A 89 -10.66 -6.71 12.40
N VAL A 90 -11.32 -7.86 12.29
CA VAL A 90 -10.85 -9.03 11.55
C VAL A 90 -11.78 -9.29 10.38
N ILE A 91 -11.29 -9.08 9.16
CA ILE A 91 -11.99 -9.40 7.92
C ILE A 91 -12.10 -10.92 7.82
N ASN A 92 -13.32 -11.44 7.87
CA ASN A 92 -13.60 -12.86 7.87
C ASN A 92 -14.84 -13.20 7.06
N LEU A 93 -14.76 -14.26 6.26
CA LEU A 93 -15.88 -14.79 5.51
C LEU A 93 -16.85 -15.51 6.44
N GLU A 94 -18.15 -15.27 6.30
CA GLU A 94 -19.20 -15.92 7.12
C GLU A 94 -19.15 -17.45 7.08
N ARG A 95 -18.66 -18.02 5.97
CA ARG A 95 -18.51 -19.48 5.79
C ARG A 95 -17.23 -20.05 6.43
N ARG A 96 -16.38 -19.22 7.04
CA ARG A 96 -15.09 -19.61 7.65
C ARG A 96 -15.04 -19.26 9.16
N PRO A 97 -15.96 -19.78 10.00
CA PRO A 97 -15.88 -19.55 11.44
C PRO A 97 -14.61 -20.17 12.05
N ASP A 98 -14.09 -21.25 11.45
CA ASP A 98 -12.83 -21.90 11.83
C ASP A 98 -11.64 -20.92 11.81
N ARG A 99 -11.52 -20.10 10.75
CA ARG A 99 -10.45 -19.11 10.63
C ARG A 99 -10.61 -17.98 11.65
N MET A 100 -11.85 -17.53 11.90
CA MET A 100 -12.13 -16.50 12.90
C MET A 100 -11.76 -16.96 14.31
N ASP A 101 -12.12 -18.19 14.69
CA ASP A 101 -11.80 -18.76 16.01
C ASP A 101 -10.29 -18.90 16.18
N GLY A 102 -9.60 -19.40 15.14
CA GLY A 102 -8.15 -19.50 15.11
C GLY A 102 -7.46 -18.14 15.26
N CYS A 103 -7.93 -17.12 14.51
CA CYS A 103 -7.42 -15.75 14.63
C CYS A 103 -7.61 -15.20 16.04
N THR A 104 -8.81 -15.37 16.59
CA THR A 104 -9.13 -14.91 17.95
C THR A 104 -8.20 -15.52 18.99
N ALA A 105 -7.97 -16.84 18.93
CA ALA A 105 -7.05 -17.51 19.84
C ALA A 105 -5.61 -16.97 19.73
N ARG A 106 -5.12 -16.72 18.52
CA ARG A 106 -3.79 -16.13 18.29
C ARG A 106 -3.71 -14.69 18.83
N MET A 107 -4.72 -13.86 18.57
CA MET A 107 -4.75 -12.48 19.07
C MET A 107 -4.77 -12.44 20.60
N VAL A 108 -5.61 -13.25 21.25
CA VAL A 108 -5.69 -13.32 22.73
C VAL A 108 -4.37 -13.77 23.34
N LYS A 109 -3.67 -14.72 22.70
CA LYS A 109 -2.37 -15.20 23.18
C LYS A 109 -1.30 -14.11 23.17
N HIS A 110 -1.24 -13.30 22.10
CA HIS A 110 -0.14 -12.35 21.87
C HIS A 110 -0.46 -10.91 22.31
N SER A 111 -1.74 -10.54 22.41
CA SER A 111 -2.20 -9.20 22.75
C SER A 111 -3.61 -9.24 23.37
N PRO A 112 -3.76 -9.77 24.60
CA PRO A 112 -5.07 -9.86 25.26
C PRO A 112 -5.74 -8.51 25.51
N GLU A 113 -4.98 -7.41 25.51
CA GLU A 113 -5.52 -6.05 25.64
C GLU A 113 -6.21 -5.53 24.37
N LEU A 114 -6.00 -6.16 23.22
CA LEU A 114 -6.55 -5.72 21.94
C LEU A 114 -7.88 -6.42 21.65
N CYS A 115 -8.98 -5.67 21.70
CA CYS A 115 -10.30 -6.19 21.38
C CYS A 115 -10.52 -6.21 19.86
N CYS A 116 -10.51 -7.40 19.28
CA CYS A 116 -10.74 -7.61 17.85
C CYS A 116 -12.21 -7.98 17.59
N GLU A 117 -12.89 -7.21 16.73
CA GLU A 117 -14.26 -7.50 16.30
C GLU A 117 -14.26 -8.22 14.95
N ARG A 118 -15.10 -9.25 14.79
CA ARG A 118 -15.31 -9.85 13.46
C ARG A 118 -15.98 -8.86 12.52
N PHE A 119 -15.38 -8.64 11.35
CA PHE A 119 -15.93 -7.82 10.28
C PHE A 119 -16.21 -8.68 9.04
N ARG A 120 -17.46 -8.68 8.57
CA ARG A 120 -17.90 -9.52 7.44
C ARG A 120 -17.12 -9.20 6.17
N ALA A 121 -16.29 -10.13 5.71
CA ALA A 121 -15.69 -10.11 4.39
C ALA A 121 -16.74 -10.24 3.29
N THR A 122 -16.46 -9.64 2.13
CA THR A 122 -17.25 -9.81 0.91
C THR A 122 -16.89 -11.14 0.24
N ASP A 123 -17.87 -12.02 0.07
CA ASP A 123 -17.68 -13.27 -0.66
C ASP A 123 -17.82 -12.99 -2.16
N GLY A 124 -16.71 -12.79 -2.87
CA GLY A 124 -16.78 -12.38 -4.28
C GLY A 124 -17.40 -13.42 -5.23
N LYS A 125 -17.63 -14.66 -4.77
CA LYS A 125 -18.42 -15.67 -5.53
C LYS A 125 -19.93 -15.50 -5.36
N LYS A 126 -20.38 -14.82 -4.30
CA LYS A 126 -21.80 -14.70 -3.91
C LYS A 126 -22.31 -13.26 -3.94
N ASP A 127 -21.52 -12.34 -3.43
CA ASP A 127 -21.87 -10.93 -3.28
C ASP A 127 -21.69 -10.18 -4.60
N ALA A 128 -22.63 -9.29 -4.92
CA ALA A 128 -22.50 -8.40 -6.07
C ALA A 128 -21.48 -7.29 -5.78
N ILE A 129 -20.50 -7.12 -6.68
CA ILE A 129 -19.45 -6.10 -6.57
C ILE A 129 -19.57 -5.14 -7.75
N ARG A 130 -19.87 -3.87 -7.47
CA ARG A 130 -20.04 -2.81 -8.46
C ARG A 130 -18.71 -2.47 -9.14
N LEU A 131 -18.75 -2.21 -10.45
CA LEU A 131 -17.58 -1.81 -11.23
C LEU A 131 -17.01 -0.44 -10.81
N SER A 132 -17.82 0.42 -10.21
CA SER A 132 -17.38 1.70 -9.64
C SER A 132 -16.55 1.53 -8.36
N GLU A 133 -16.54 0.33 -7.78
CA GLU A 133 -15.76 0.01 -6.57
C GLU A 133 -14.53 -0.82 -6.94
N VAL A 134 -14.74 -1.89 -7.72
CA VAL A 134 -13.68 -2.81 -8.13
C VAL A 134 -13.92 -3.25 -9.57
N THR A 135 -12.93 -3.03 -10.42
CA THR A 135 -12.98 -3.45 -11.83
C THR A 135 -12.92 -4.98 -11.96
N THR A 136 -12.96 -5.49 -13.19
CA THR A 136 -12.90 -6.93 -13.48
C THR A 136 -11.58 -7.38 -14.07
N SER A 137 -10.70 -6.45 -14.46
CA SER A 137 -9.47 -6.80 -15.16
C SER A 137 -8.37 -5.79 -14.87
N TRP A 138 -7.14 -6.24 -14.89
CA TRP A 138 -5.98 -5.44 -14.52
C TRP A 138 -4.78 -5.74 -15.40
N HIS A 139 -3.87 -4.78 -15.49
CA HIS A 139 -2.64 -4.89 -16.26
C HIS A 139 -1.43 -5.11 -15.36
N THR A 140 -0.73 -6.23 -15.49
CA THR A 140 0.29 -6.65 -14.52
C THR A 140 1.65 -5.97 -14.66
N ALA A 141 1.88 -5.12 -15.68
CA ALA A 141 3.22 -4.58 -15.97
C ALA A 141 3.91 -3.93 -14.76
N ARG A 142 3.15 -3.21 -13.93
CA ARG A 142 3.71 -2.60 -12.73
C ARG A 142 4.08 -3.66 -11.68
N ASN A 143 3.20 -4.62 -11.44
CA ASN A 143 3.51 -5.74 -10.55
C ASN A 143 4.75 -6.50 -11.02
N VAL A 144 4.84 -6.81 -12.31
CA VAL A 144 6.00 -7.46 -12.96
C VAL A 144 7.30 -6.69 -12.75
N HIS A 145 7.27 -5.36 -12.85
CA HIS A 145 8.44 -4.54 -12.54
C HIS A 145 8.94 -4.78 -11.11
N TYR A 146 8.04 -4.76 -10.13
CA TYR A 146 8.39 -4.95 -8.71
C TYR A 146 8.71 -6.40 -8.35
N GLN A 147 8.15 -7.37 -9.05
CA GLN A 147 8.55 -8.77 -8.92
C GLN A 147 9.99 -8.99 -9.40
N LYS A 148 10.39 -8.38 -10.52
CA LYS A 148 11.78 -8.41 -10.98
C LYS A 148 12.73 -7.74 -9.98
N LEU A 149 12.34 -6.62 -9.37
CA LEU A 149 13.13 -5.99 -8.31
C LEU A 149 13.30 -6.91 -7.10
N ARG A 150 12.22 -7.61 -6.70
CA ARG A 150 12.27 -8.60 -5.61
C ARG A 150 13.24 -9.75 -5.94
N ALA A 151 13.12 -10.31 -7.14
CA ALA A 151 13.98 -11.40 -7.61
C ALA A 151 15.46 -10.99 -7.61
N ILE A 152 15.79 -9.80 -8.12
CA ILE A 152 17.16 -9.25 -8.07
C ILE A 152 17.64 -9.13 -6.63
N ARG A 153 16.85 -8.51 -5.75
CA ARG A 153 17.21 -8.32 -4.33
C ARG A 153 17.45 -9.65 -3.61
N LYS A 154 16.72 -10.69 -4.00
CA LYS A 154 16.80 -12.03 -3.41
C LYS A 154 17.80 -12.96 -4.13
N GLY A 155 18.41 -12.50 -5.22
CA GLY A 155 19.35 -13.30 -6.01
C GLY A 155 18.68 -14.46 -6.76
N TRP A 156 17.40 -14.36 -7.10
CA TRP A 156 16.69 -15.39 -7.88
C TRP A 156 16.98 -15.23 -9.37
N ASP A 157 17.17 -16.37 -10.04
CA ASP A 157 17.49 -16.45 -11.46
C ASP A 157 16.26 -16.88 -12.28
N ASP A 158 15.18 -16.11 -12.18
CA ASP A 158 13.92 -16.38 -12.87
C ASP A 158 13.32 -15.13 -13.55
N LEU A 159 14.16 -14.13 -13.83
CA LEU A 159 13.73 -12.81 -14.35
C LEU A 159 13.00 -12.87 -15.70
N ASP A 160 13.27 -13.87 -16.52
CA ASP A 160 12.67 -14.12 -17.83
C ASP A 160 11.21 -14.62 -17.72
N THR A 161 10.85 -15.17 -16.56
CA THR A 161 9.50 -15.70 -16.31
C THR A 161 8.45 -14.59 -16.07
N TYR A 162 8.89 -13.40 -15.65
CA TYR A 162 7.98 -12.28 -15.37
C TYR A 162 7.61 -11.49 -16.63
N GLN A 163 6.36 -11.65 -17.07
CA GLN A 163 5.82 -11.01 -18.27
C GLN A 163 4.55 -10.22 -17.96
N ALA A 164 4.46 -9.00 -18.51
CA ALA A 164 3.30 -8.14 -18.40
C ALA A 164 2.12 -8.70 -19.19
N ARG A 165 0.92 -8.67 -18.60
CA ARG A 165 -0.30 -9.26 -19.15
C ARG A 165 -1.54 -8.43 -18.76
N GLN A 166 -2.60 -8.58 -19.53
CA GLN A 166 -3.95 -8.20 -19.12
C GLN A 166 -4.64 -9.44 -18.53
N LEU A 167 -5.06 -9.37 -17.27
CA LEU A 167 -5.70 -10.49 -16.56
C LEU A 167 -7.10 -10.12 -16.11
N VAL A 168 -7.98 -11.12 -15.99
CA VAL A 168 -9.28 -10.97 -15.35
C VAL A 168 -9.11 -11.27 -13.87
N MET A 169 -9.52 -10.33 -13.01
CA MET A 169 -9.45 -10.54 -11.57
C MET A 169 -10.39 -11.68 -11.15
N SER A 170 -9.89 -12.56 -10.30
CA SER A 170 -10.68 -13.63 -9.73
C SER A 170 -11.82 -13.06 -8.86
N PRO A 171 -12.90 -13.82 -8.65
CA PRO A 171 -13.92 -13.45 -7.67
C PRO A 171 -13.32 -13.19 -6.28
N GLY A 172 -12.32 -13.97 -5.87
CA GLY A 172 -11.64 -13.83 -4.58
C GLY A 172 -10.90 -12.50 -4.46
N GLU A 173 -10.12 -12.10 -5.46
CA GLU A 173 -9.39 -10.82 -5.48
C GLU A 173 -10.35 -9.64 -5.41
N ARG A 174 -11.45 -9.69 -6.17
CA ARG A 174 -12.48 -8.64 -6.13
C ARG A 174 -13.18 -8.59 -4.76
N GLY A 175 -13.45 -9.75 -4.16
CA GLY A 175 -14.03 -9.88 -2.83
C GLY A 175 -13.11 -9.32 -1.73
N CYS A 176 -11.82 -9.63 -1.80
CA CYS A 176 -10.78 -9.08 -0.94
C CYS A 176 -10.77 -7.54 -1.04
N ALA A 177 -10.62 -6.99 -2.26
CA ALA A 177 -10.66 -5.55 -2.51
C ALA A 177 -11.91 -4.87 -1.93
N MET A 178 -13.10 -5.42 -2.19
CA MET A 178 -14.35 -4.88 -1.66
C MET A 178 -14.44 -4.95 -0.13
N SER A 179 -13.82 -5.94 0.51
CA SER A 179 -13.74 -6.06 1.96
C SER A 179 -12.92 -4.92 2.57
N HIS A 180 -11.78 -4.60 1.97
CA HIS A 180 -10.94 -3.48 2.42
C HIS A 180 -11.60 -2.12 2.16
N ILE A 181 -12.29 -1.93 1.03
CA ILE A 181 -13.10 -0.72 0.80
C ILE A 181 -14.13 -0.52 1.93
N ARG A 182 -14.82 -1.59 2.33
CA ARG A 182 -15.79 -1.55 3.45
C ARG A 182 -15.10 -1.24 4.78
N ALA A 183 -13.90 -1.78 5.01
CA ALA A 183 -13.09 -1.43 6.19
C ALA A 183 -12.68 0.05 6.20
N TRP A 184 -12.33 0.63 5.05
CA TRP A 184 -11.98 2.06 4.95
C TRP A 184 -13.20 2.95 5.22
N ARG A 185 -14.39 2.59 4.72
CA ARG A 185 -15.64 3.27 5.08
C ARG A 185 -15.91 3.17 6.57
N TYR A 186 -15.78 1.97 7.14
CA TYR A 186 -15.94 1.74 8.57
C TYR A 186 -14.96 2.58 9.41
N CYS A 187 -13.71 2.74 8.95
CA CYS A 187 -12.74 3.63 9.58
C CYS A 187 -13.25 5.07 9.66
N LEU A 188 -13.81 5.62 8.57
CA LEU A 188 -14.36 6.98 8.58
C LEU A 188 -15.59 7.10 9.48
N ASP A 189 -16.48 6.12 9.45
CA ASP A 189 -17.72 6.13 10.25
C ASP A 189 -17.43 6.07 11.77
N HIS A 190 -16.29 5.52 12.17
CA HIS A 190 -15.91 5.30 13.57
C HIS A 190 -14.71 6.13 14.04
N ALA A 191 -14.18 7.01 13.20
CA ALA A 191 -13.02 7.85 13.50
C ALA A 191 -13.26 8.76 14.72
N GLY A 192 -14.51 9.23 14.88
CA GLY A 192 -14.90 10.22 15.88
C GLY A 192 -14.18 11.56 15.68
N THR A 193 -14.37 12.50 16.62
CA THR A 193 -13.74 13.83 16.55
C THR A 193 -12.21 13.80 16.71
N MET A 194 -11.67 12.69 17.22
CA MET A 194 -10.24 12.49 17.46
C MET A 194 -9.53 11.84 16.27
N GLU A 195 -10.23 11.61 15.14
CA GLU A 195 -9.69 10.96 13.94
C GLU A 195 -8.91 9.66 14.26
N ARG A 196 -9.49 8.83 15.13
CA ARG A 196 -8.82 7.61 15.62
C ARG A 196 -8.58 6.62 14.47
N PRO A 197 -7.40 6.00 14.39
CA PRO A 197 -7.12 5.00 13.37
C PRO A 197 -7.83 3.68 13.65
N LEU A 198 -7.92 2.84 12.62
CA LEU A 198 -8.47 1.49 12.67
C LEU A 198 -7.37 0.47 12.38
N MET A 199 -7.23 -0.54 13.22
CA MET A 199 -6.48 -1.75 12.88
C MET A 199 -7.38 -2.69 12.07
N VAL A 200 -6.89 -3.12 10.91
CA VAL A 200 -7.55 -4.07 10.01
C VAL A 200 -6.66 -5.30 9.91
N LEU A 201 -7.23 -6.46 10.24
CA LEU A 201 -6.60 -7.77 10.17
C LEU A 201 -7.38 -8.67 9.22
N GLU A 202 -6.71 -9.61 8.58
CA GLU A 202 -7.35 -10.78 7.96
C GLU A 202 -7.40 -11.94 8.96
N ASP A 203 -8.28 -12.91 8.74
CA ASP A 203 -8.51 -14.04 9.66
C ASP A 203 -7.38 -15.09 9.68
N ASP A 204 -6.38 -14.96 8.81
CA ASP A 204 -5.10 -15.68 8.89
C ASP A 204 -3.96 -14.84 9.48
N ALA A 205 -4.27 -13.69 10.10
CA ALA A 205 -3.27 -12.94 10.86
C ALA A 205 -2.74 -13.77 12.04
N ALA A 206 -1.41 -13.79 12.17
CA ALA A 206 -0.67 -14.48 13.21
C ALA A 206 0.37 -13.52 13.84
N PRO A 207 0.05 -12.88 14.98
CA PRO A 207 1.00 -12.04 15.69
C PRO A 207 2.22 -12.81 16.20
N VAL A 208 3.34 -12.11 16.37
CA VAL A 208 4.58 -12.66 16.96
C VAL A 208 4.71 -12.30 18.46
N ASP A 209 5.64 -12.92 19.19
CA ASP A 209 5.79 -12.76 20.66
C ASP A 209 6.02 -11.30 21.11
N ASP A 210 6.66 -10.46 20.29
CA ASP A 210 6.92 -9.05 20.60
C ASP A 210 5.93 -8.06 19.94
N PHE A 211 4.78 -8.56 19.45
CA PHE A 211 3.76 -7.77 18.75
C PHE A 211 3.43 -6.45 19.45
N SER A 212 2.97 -6.50 20.70
CA SER A 212 2.51 -5.31 21.44
C SER A 212 3.63 -4.29 21.67
N LYS A 213 4.85 -4.78 21.96
CA LYS A 213 5.99 -3.90 22.25
C LYS A 213 6.44 -3.15 21.00
N ILE A 214 6.65 -3.87 19.90
CA ILE A 214 7.09 -3.27 18.62
C ILE A 214 5.99 -2.35 18.08
N LEU A 215 4.71 -2.74 18.18
CA LEU A 215 3.59 -1.91 17.73
C LEU A 215 3.60 -0.55 18.44
N VAL A 216 3.68 -0.54 19.78
CA VAL A 216 3.65 0.71 20.55
C VAL A 216 4.88 1.58 20.28
N ARG A 217 6.07 0.99 20.17
CA ARG A 217 7.28 1.74 19.78
C ARG A 217 7.14 2.35 18.39
N SER A 218 6.62 1.58 17.44
CA SER A 218 6.37 2.05 16.07
C SER A 218 5.35 3.18 16.05
N MET A 219 4.22 3.03 16.73
CA MET A 219 3.16 4.05 16.83
C MET A 219 3.66 5.36 17.47
N ASN A 220 4.57 5.27 18.44
CA ASN A 220 5.20 6.45 19.05
C ASN A 220 6.18 7.17 18.13
N ALA A 221 6.76 6.47 17.15
CA ALA A 221 7.70 7.01 16.17
C ALA A 221 7.04 7.46 14.86
N MET A 222 5.73 7.23 14.68
CA MET A 222 5.01 7.58 13.45
C MET A 222 5.01 9.10 13.22
N PRO A 223 5.32 9.56 12.00
CA PRO A 223 5.05 10.94 11.59
C PRO A 223 3.56 11.28 11.72
N GLU A 224 3.24 12.53 12.08
CA GLU A 224 1.86 12.96 12.36
C GLU A 224 0.93 12.86 11.13
N ASP A 225 1.50 13.01 9.94
CA ASP A 225 0.79 12.99 8.65
C ASP A 225 0.80 11.60 7.98
N SER A 226 1.01 10.55 8.77
CA SER A 226 0.99 9.17 8.30
C SER A 226 -0.41 8.72 7.89
N HIS A 227 -0.47 7.95 6.80
CA HIS A 227 -1.73 7.45 6.25
C HIS A 227 -1.97 5.99 6.61
N MET A 228 -0.91 5.18 6.68
CA MET A 228 -1.01 3.74 6.94
C MET A 228 0.24 3.17 7.59
N LEU A 229 0.08 2.09 8.36
CA LEU A 229 1.16 1.30 8.96
C LEU A 229 0.90 -0.18 8.70
N TYR A 230 1.69 -0.81 7.84
CA TYR A 230 1.67 -2.26 7.63
C TYR A 230 2.30 -2.99 8.82
N LEU A 231 1.63 -4.03 9.28
CA LEU A 231 2.06 -4.89 10.39
C LEU A 231 2.54 -6.26 9.89
N GLY A 232 2.00 -6.69 8.75
CA GLY A 232 2.46 -7.84 7.97
C GLY A 232 2.57 -7.47 6.50
N TYR A 233 3.62 -7.96 5.85
CA TYR A 233 3.93 -7.64 4.45
C TYR A 233 4.90 -8.65 3.81
N SER A 234 4.93 -8.66 2.48
CA SER A 234 6.08 -9.13 1.70
C SER A 234 6.72 -7.96 0.96
N GLN A 235 8.04 -7.82 1.10
CA GLN A 235 8.77 -6.65 0.60
C GLN A 235 9.15 -6.85 -0.86
N ALA A 236 8.82 -5.92 -1.76
CA ALA A 236 9.23 -6.00 -3.17
C ALA A 236 10.54 -5.27 -3.45
N SER A 237 10.57 -3.99 -3.09
CA SER A 237 11.69 -3.06 -3.32
C SER A 237 12.38 -2.69 -2.01
N GLU A 238 13.48 -1.96 -2.09
CA GLU A 238 14.14 -1.37 -0.93
C GLU A 238 13.21 -0.43 -0.14
N TRP A 239 13.51 -0.25 1.14
CA TRP A 239 12.80 0.74 1.96
C TRP A 239 13.05 2.14 1.43
N ARG A 240 12.02 2.99 1.41
CA ARG A 240 12.18 4.38 0.96
C ARG A 240 13.11 5.14 1.90
N ARG A 241 12.95 4.92 3.21
CA ARG A 241 13.87 5.35 4.26
C ARG A 241 13.65 4.57 5.54
N GLU A 242 14.69 4.56 6.37
CA GLU A 242 14.59 4.18 7.77
C GLU A 242 14.11 5.38 8.61
N VAL A 243 13.10 5.18 9.45
CA VAL A 243 12.64 6.17 10.44
C VAL A 243 13.25 5.83 11.80
N THR A 244 13.14 4.56 12.20
CA THR A 244 13.79 3.96 13.36
C THR A 244 14.15 2.50 13.04
N PRO A 245 14.89 1.78 13.91
CA PRO A 245 15.11 0.35 13.71
C PRO A 245 13.79 -0.44 13.55
N ASP A 246 12.75 -0.04 14.29
CA ASP A 246 11.42 -0.66 14.30
C ASP A 246 10.46 -0.13 13.21
N LEU A 247 10.81 0.92 12.48
CA LEU A 247 9.90 1.64 11.58
C LEU A 247 10.59 2.11 10.30
N VAL A 248 10.04 1.69 9.16
CA VAL A 248 10.53 2.07 7.82
C VAL A 248 9.40 2.64 6.99
N GLU A 249 9.73 3.53 6.05
CA GLU A 249 8.78 4.01 5.05
C GLU A 249 8.73 3.04 3.87
N SER A 250 7.52 2.65 3.46
CA SER A 250 7.34 1.69 2.37
C SER A 250 7.57 2.34 1.01
N ASP A 251 8.17 1.57 0.10
CA ASP A 251 8.12 1.88 -1.33
C ASP A 251 7.05 1.00 -2.00
N TYR A 252 7.29 -0.31 -2.05
CA TYR A 252 6.34 -1.28 -2.61
C TYR A 252 6.34 -2.57 -1.80
N VAL A 253 5.22 -2.86 -1.13
CA VAL A 253 5.02 -4.07 -0.32
C VAL A 253 3.67 -4.72 -0.65
N TRP A 254 3.64 -6.05 -0.70
CA TRP A 254 2.43 -6.84 -0.92
C TRP A 254 1.80 -7.31 0.39
N THR A 255 0.61 -7.91 0.26
CA THR A 255 -0.28 -8.42 1.30
C THR A 255 -1.00 -7.36 2.13
N THR A 256 -2.18 -7.73 2.63
CA THR A 256 -3.04 -6.91 3.50
C THR A 256 -3.41 -7.62 4.81
N VAL A 257 -2.66 -8.68 5.17
CA VAL A 257 -2.91 -9.53 6.35
C VAL A 257 -3.08 -8.75 7.66
N GLY A 258 -2.40 -7.62 7.81
CA GLY A 258 -2.58 -6.72 8.94
C GLY A 258 -1.98 -5.34 8.70
N TYR A 259 -2.78 -4.31 8.92
CA TYR A 259 -2.35 -2.90 8.87
C TYR A 259 -3.19 -2.01 9.78
N ILE A 260 -2.67 -0.83 10.08
CA ILE A 260 -3.42 0.28 10.69
C ILE A 260 -3.62 1.35 9.63
N ILE A 261 -4.84 1.86 9.53
CA ILE A 261 -5.19 2.97 8.64
C ILE A 261 -5.75 4.15 9.42
N TRP A 262 -5.25 5.34 9.09
CA TRP A 262 -5.79 6.60 9.62
C TRP A 262 -6.93 7.10 8.73
N PRO A 263 -7.92 7.83 9.27
CA PRO A 263 -9.03 8.37 8.48
C PRO A 263 -8.58 9.24 7.29
N ALA A 264 -7.47 9.98 7.43
CA ALA A 264 -6.86 10.70 6.32
C ALA A 264 -6.45 9.78 5.16
N GLY A 265 -5.83 8.64 5.47
CA GLY A 265 -5.50 7.61 4.49
C GLY A 265 -6.76 7.01 3.86
N ALA A 266 -7.75 6.63 4.69
CA ALA A 266 -9.02 6.07 4.21
C ALA A 266 -9.75 7.00 3.23
N ARG A 267 -9.78 8.32 3.49
CA ARG A 267 -10.33 9.32 2.56
C ARG A 267 -9.59 9.35 1.22
N ILE A 268 -8.25 9.30 1.24
CA ILE A 268 -7.45 9.24 0.01
C ILE A 268 -7.82 7.99 -0.79
N LEU A 269 -7.78 6.81 -0.16
CA LEU A 269 -8.06 5.55 -0.84
C LEU A 269 -9.47 5.52 -1.44
N LEU A 270 -10.49 5.97 -0.71
CA LEU A 270 -11.87 6.01 -1.20
C LEU A 270 -12.06 7.00 -2.36
N ASN A 271 -11.28 8.09 -2.42
CA ASN A 271 -11.29 9.03 -3.54
C ASN A 271 -10.56 8.50 -4.79
N ARG A 272 -9.89 7.35 -4.71
CA ARG A 272 -9.17 6.73 -5.83
C ARG A 272 -9.88 5.52 -6.43
N LEU A 273 -11.09 5.21 -5.98
CA LEU A 273 -11.90 4.14 -6.56
C LEU A 273 -12.22 4.42 -8.05
N PRO A 274 -12.37 3.36 -8.88
CA PRO A 274 -12.35 1.95 -8.51
C PRO A 274 -10.94 1.37 -8.27
N ILE A 275 -10.85 0.31 -7.48
CA ILE A 275 -9.67 -0.54 -7.43
C ILE A 275 -9.57 -1.33 -8.75
N ASP A 276 -8.44 -1.22 -9.44
CA ASP A 276 -8.23 -1.72 -10.80
C ASP A 276 -7.19 -2.86 -10.91
N GLN A 277 -6.80 -3.46 -9.78
CA GLN A 277 -5.90 -4.60 -9.64
C GLN A 277 -6.11 -5.26 -8.25
N PRO A 278 -5.46 -6.39 -7.90
CA PRO A 278 -5.54 -6.92 -6.53
C PRO A 278 -5.16 -5.83 -5.51
N VAL A 279 -5.87 -5.80 -4.38
CA VAL A 279 -5.88 -4.61 -3.49
C VAL A 279 -4.50 -4.30 -2.91
N ASP A 280 -3.69 -5.32 -2.64
CA ASP A 280 -2.34 -5.15 -2.15
C ASP A 280 -1.42 -4.57 -3.24
N ASN A 281 -1.51 -5.05 -4.50
CA ASN A 281 -0.84 -4.43 -5.63
C ASN A 281 -1.25 -2.97 -5.78
N TRP A 282 -2.55 -2.68 -5.66
CA TRP A 282 -3.11 -1.34 -5.81
C TRP A 282 -2.59 -0.38 -4.74
N LEU A 283 -2.60 -0.79 -3.48
CA LEU A 283 -2.01 -0.04 -2.38
C LEU A 283 -0.51 0.16 -2.58
N ALA A 284 0.22 -0.88 -2.98
CA ALA A 284 1.66 -0.79 -3.25
C ALA A 284 1.98 0.22 -4.37
N THR A 285 1.13 0.28 -5.40
CA THR A 285 1.23 1.27 -6.48
C THR A 285 1.07 2.69 -5.97
N LEU A 286 0.08 2.94 -5.11
CA LEU A 286 -0.13 4.25 -4.49
C LEU A 286 1.04 4.64 -3.57
N CYS A 287 1.64 3.68 -2.84
CA CYS A 287 2.83 3.91 -2.02
C CYS A 287 4.04 4.32 -2.88
N ALA A 288 4.29 3.58 -3.96
CA ALA A 288 5.38 3.84 -4.89
C ALA A 288 5.23 5.17 -5.63
N ASN A 289 4.00 5.62 -5.87
CA ASN A 289 3.70 6.93 -6.47
C ASN A 289 3.70 8.10 -5.47
N HIS A 290 3.99 7.87 -4.19
CA HIS A 290 3.90 8.88 -3.11
C HIS A 290 2.49 9.44 -2.88
N GLU A 291 1.46 8.69 -3.22
CA GLU A 291 0.06 9.11 -3.11
C GLU A 291 -0.50 8.81 -1.71
N ILE A 292 0.11 7.85 -1.02
CA ILE A 292 -0.11 7.54 0.39
C ILE A 292 1.24 7.44 1.12
N LYS A 293 1.24 7.87 2.38
CA LYS A 293 2.41 7.85 3.28
C LYS A 293 2.26 6.63 4.18
N ALA A 294 2.79 5.53 3.69
CA ALA A 294 2.69 4.25 4.35
C ALA A 294 4.04 3.84 4.95
N TYR A 295 3.97 3.22 6.11
CA TYR A 295 5.11 2.74 6.86
C TYR A 295 4.94 1.26 7.16
N CYS A 296 6.02 0.59 7.55
CA CYS A 296 6.02 -0.82 7.93
C CYS A 296 6.72 -0.97 9.28
N THR A 297 6.18 -1.79 10.17
CA THR A 297 6.92 -2.25 11.35
C THR A 297 8.05 -3.16 10.91
N ARG A 298 9.26 -2.99 11.45
CA ARG A 298 10.41 -3.85 11.12
C ARG A 298 11.07 -4.40 12.40
N PRO A 299 11.01 -5.69 12.69
CA PRO A 299 10.45 -6.76 11.86
C PRO A 299 8.92 -6.66 11.75
N LYS A 300 8.35 -7.31 10.72
CA LYS A 300 6.90 -7.50 10.64
C LYS A 300 6.40 -8.22 11.90
N ILE A 301 5.33 -7.71 12.48
CA ILE A 301 4.77 -8.19 13.75
C ILE A 301 3.53 -9.06 13.58
N ILE A 302 2.98 -9.10 12.37
CA ILE A 302 1.94 -10.03 11.93
C ILE A 302 2.47 -10.84 10.75
N ARG A 303 2.23 -12.14 10.81
CA ARG A 303 2.48 -13.11 9.75
C ARG A 303 1.14 -13.65 9.23
N GLN A 304 1.19 -14.33 8.09
CA GLN A 304 0.13 -15.26 7.72
C GLN A 304 0.36 -16.59 8.43
N VAL A 305 -0.70 -17.28 8.83
CA VAL A 305 -0.61 -18.62 9.47
C VAL A 305 0.01 -19.63 8.51
N ASP A 306 -0.50 -19.65 7.28
CA ASP A 306 -0.17 -20.65 6.28
C ASP A 306 0.76 -20.09 5.19
N ALA A 307 1.24 -20.99 4.33
CA ALA A 307 1.92 -20.62 3.11
C ALA A 307 1.12 -19.68 2.24
N TRP A 308 1.85 -18.95 1.38
CA TRP A 308 1.26 -18.40 0.18
C TRP A 308 0.39 -19.47 -0.52
N ASN A 309 -0.89 -19.14 -0.71
CA ASN A 309 -1.94 -19.96 -1.31
C ASN A 309 -2.31 -21.27 -0.62
N VAL A 310 -1.75 -21.59 0.55
CA VAL A 310 -2.24 -22.73 1.33
C VAL A 310 -3.47 -22.29 2.10
N ASN A 311 -4.58 -23.04 1.95
CA ASN A 311 -5.85 -22.77 2.64
C ASN A 311 -6.43 -21.35 2.37
N SER A 312 -6.05 -20.74 1.25
CA SER A 312 -6.54 -19.42 0.82
C SER A 312 -7.92 -19.54 0.15
N ASP A 313 -8.81 -18.60 0.50
CA ASP A 313 -10.10 -18.39 -0.19
C ASP A 313 -9.97 -17.37 -1.34
N VAL A 314 -8.78 -16.80 -1.54
CA VAL A 314 -8.45 -15.85 -2.60
C VAL A 314 -7.53 -16.57 -3.58
N ALA A 315 -8.08 -17.02 -4.71
CA ALA A 315 -7.27 -17.46 -5.83
C ALA A 315 -6.70 -16.22 -6.54
N HIS A 316 -5.39 -16.13 -6.73
CA HIS A 316 -4.77 -15.01 -7.40
C HIS A 316 -4.70 -15.25 -8.91
N SER A 317 -5.14 -14.25 -9.67
CA SER A 317 -5.26 -14.31 -11.12
C SER A 317 -3.90 -14.39 -11.81
N ASP A 318 -2.79 -14.11 -11.14
CA ASP A 318 -1.44 -14.17 -11.69
C ASP A 318 -0.69 -15.48 -11.39
N GLU A 319 -1.27 -16.43 -10.66
CA GLU A 319 -0.59 -17.68 -10.22
C GLU A 319 -0.20 -18.66 -11.33
N HIS A 320 -0.92 -18.66 -12.46
CA HIS A 320 -0.79 -19.73 -13.47
C HIS A 320 0.15 -19.39 -14.62
N TYR A 321 0.90 -18.30 -14.52
CA TYR A 321 1.61 -17.73 -15.67
C TYR A 321 3.12 -17.56 -15.46
N TRP A 322 3.58 -18.04 -14.32
CA TRP A 322 4.98 -18.23 -13.99
C TRP A 322 5.44 -19.47 -14.76
N GLY A 323 6.47 -19.35 -15.59
CA GLY A 323 6.97 -20.49 -16.37
C GLY A 323 7.34 -21.68 -15.47
N PRO A 324 7.59 -22.88 -16.02
CA PRO A 324 7.94 -24.07 -15.24
C PRO A 324 9.18 -23.91 -14.33
N CYS A 325 9.96 -22.84 -14.52
CA CYS A 325 11.15 -22.49 -13.74
C CYS A 325 10.95 -21.36 -12.73
N SER A 326 9.75 -20.75 -12.64
CA SER A 326 9.50 -19.71 -11.66
C SER A 326 9.05 -20.33 -10.35
N ASP A 327 9.84 -20.08 -9.30
CA ASP A 327 9.53 -20.56 -7.96
C ASP A 327 8.65 -19.52 -7.24
N ILE A 328 7.35 -19.57 -7.54
CA ILE A 328 6.29 -18.83 -6.81
C ILE A 328 6.31 -19.09 -5.29
N ARG A 329 7.03 -20.13 -4.81
CA ARG A 329 7.14 -20.47 -3.38
C ARG A 329 8.28 -19.73 -2.69
N HIS A 330 8.97 -18.86 -3.42
CA HIS A 330 9.94 -17.94 -2.88
C HIS A 330 9.31 -17.00 -1.83
N SER A 331 9.35 -17.47 -0.58
CA SER A 331 8.88 -16.76 0.59
C SER A 331 10.01 -15.94 1.20
N ASP A 332 9.69 -14.90 1.96
CA ASP A 332 10.72 -14.13 2.66
C ASP A 332 11.27 -14.97 3.83
N ASP A 333 12.58 -14.88 4.14
CA ASP A 333 13.32 -15.69 5.15
C ASP A 333 12.70 -15.77 6.56
N PHE A 334 11.70 -14.94 6.86
CA PHE A 334 10.88 -14.99 8.08
C PHE A 334 9.58 -15.80 7.93
N TYR A 335 9.45 -16.56 6.87
CA TYR A 335 8.37 -17.49 6.57
C TYR A 335 8.70 -18.88 7.14
N TRP A 336 7.86 -19.40 8.03
CA TRP A 336 8.05 -20.68 8.72
C TRP A 336 6.95 -21.71 8.41
N GLY A 337 6.28 -21.60 7.26
CA GLY A 337 5.23 -22.57 6.90
C GLY A 337 5.81 -23.91 6.41
N ALA A 338 5.18 -24.99 6.86
CA ALA A 338 5.52 -26.42 6.74
C ALA A 338 7.02 -26.73 6.59
N SER A 339 7.61 -27.22 7.68
CA SER A 339 8.90 -27.92 7.65
C SER A 339 8.96 -28.81 6.42
N GLN A 340 9.93 -28.58 5.53
CA GLN A 340 10.25 -29.60 4.54
C GLN A 340 10.66 -30.84 5.32
N ASP A 341 9.75 -31.81 5.38
CA ASP A 341 10.04 -33.12 5.89
C ASP A 341 11.08 -33.69 4.92
N LYS A 342 12.35 -33.75 5.35
CA LYS A 342 13.48 -34.28 4.55
C LYS A 342 13.38 -35.80 4.33
N THR A 343 12.18 -36.36 4.39
CA THR A 343 11.93 -37.81 4.46
C THR A 343 11.12 -38.37 3.29
N ASN A 344 10.71 -37.58 2.31
CA ASN A 344 10.15 -38.12 1.07
C ASN A 344 11.14 -38.05 -0.09
N LYS A 345 11.91 -39.13 -0.26
CA LYS A 345 12.49 -39.48 -1.56
C LYS A 345 11.33 -39.77 -2.53
N PRO A 346 11.19 -39.06 -3.66
CA PRO A 346 10.35 -39.55 -4.73
C PRO A 346 10.98 -40.83 -5.29
N ALA A 347 10.14 -41.82 -5.56
CA ALA A 347 10.53 -43.03 -6.26
C ALA A 347 11.18 -42.63 -7.61
N ALA A 348 12.30 -43.29 -7.90
CA ALA A 348 13.09 -43.07 -9.10
C ALA A 348 12.22 -43.21 -10.35
N ASP A 349 12.27 -42.21 -11.22
CA ASP A 349 12.09 -42.46 -12.64
C ASP A 349 13.11 -41.66 -13.45
N ASP A 350 13.69 -42.40 -14.39
CA ASP A 350 14.90 -42.14 -15.13
C ASP A 350 14.73 -41.01 -16.15
N LYS A 351 15.59 -39.99 -16.09
CA LYS A 351 16.15 -39.29 -17.26
C LYS A 351 17.25 -38.31 -16.83
N ARG A 352 18.47 -38.70 -17.16
CA ARG A 352 19.69 -37.88 -17.16
C ARG A 352 19.49 -36.58 -17.94
N VAL A 353 19.80 -35.43 -17.33
CA VAL A 353 20.53 -34.34 -17.97
C VAL A 353 21.49 -33.75 -16.92
N PHE A 354 22.78 -33.83 -17.23
CA PHE A 354 23.89 -33.23 -16.49
C PHE A 354 23.77 -31.70 -16.51
N CYS A 355 24.00 -31.05 -15.37
CA CYS A 355 24.81 -29.83 -15.27
C CYS A 355 25.55 -29.84 -13.92
N VAL A 356 26.75 -29.31 -13.95
CA VAL A 356 27.90 -29.61 -13.10
C VAL A 356 27.74 -29.07 -11.68
N ASP A 357 28.09 -29.92 -10.71
CA ASP A 357 28.32 -29.60 -9.31
C ASP A 357 29.76 -29.06 -9.20
N ASP A 358 29.91 -27.82 -8.74
CA ASP A 358 31.17 -27.31 -8.20
C ASP A 358 30.85 -26.67 -6.85
N SER A 359 30.96 -27.52 -5.82
CA SER A 359 31.18 -27.12 -4.45
C SER A 359 32.50 -26.36 -4.31
N GLU A 360 32.52 -25.23 -3.61
CA GLU A 360 33.54 -24.95 -2.57
C GLU A 360 33.31 -23.63 -1.82
N ASN A 361 33.67 -23.70 -0.53
CA ASN A 361 33.93 -22.66 0.46
C ASN A 361 32.77 -21.97 1.22
N SER A 362 32.44 -22.64 2.32
CA SER A 362 32.40 -22.08 3.67
C SER A 362 33.43 -20.96 3.93
N GLU A 363 33.01 -19.92 4.65
CA GLU A 363 33.59 -19.41 5.90
C GLU A 363 32.99 -18.02 6.23
N ASP A 364 32.56 -17.86 7.49
CA ASP A 364 32.68 -16.65 8.33
C ASP A 364 31.51 -16.51 9.33
N ASP A 365 31.51 -17.43 10.31
CA ASP A 365 31.02 -17.16 11.65
C ASP A 365 32.23 -16.77 12.50
N ALA A 366 32.31 -15.53 13.01
CA ALA A 366 32.88 -15.27 14.33
C ALA A 366 32.67 -13.82 14.82
N TRP A 367 32.53 -13.74 16.16
CA TRP A 367 32.68 -12.60 17.08
C TRP A 367 31.43 -11.70 17.26
N ASP A 368 30.91 -11.44 18.45
CA ASP A 368 31.41 -11.72 19.80
C ASP A 368 30.28 -11.58 20.84
N ARG A 369 30.37 -12.37 21.92
CA ARG A 369 29.67 -12.14 23.19
C ARG A 369 30.73 -11.94 24.26
N SER A 370 30.71 -10.76 24.87
CA SER A 370 31.06 -10.58 26.28
C SER A 370 30.12 -9.57 26.90
#